data_AF-A0A7W2U3E1-F1
#
_entry.id   AF-A0A7W2U3E1-F1
#
_cell.length_a   1.000
_cell.length_b   1.000
_cell.length_c   1.000
_cell.angle_alpha   90.00
_cell.angle_beta   90.00
_cell.angle_gamma   90.00
#
_symmetry.space_group_name_H-M   'P 1'
#
loop_
_entity.id
_entity.type
_entity.pdbx_description
1 polymer ?
#
loop_
_entity_poly.entity_id
_entity_poly.type
_entity_poly.pdbx_seq_one_letter_code
_entity_poly.pdbx_strand_id
1 'polypeptide(L)'
;TKSACKQIQTKVDSLNGQAFSVLLNCTNYEGSTPAAHKISNDYFLWLNKQNCIAWAAIYHQKIYADMAKNQQPAMFEFQNRREFYDVESAKSWLASQSVVIS
;
A
#
# COMPACT_ATOMS: atom_id res chain seq x y z
N THR A 1 -11.98 -6.82 -3.39
CA THR A 1 -10.71 -6.38 -4.01
C THR A 1 -10.90 -5.49 -5.24
N LYS A 2 -11.44 -5.98 -6.37
CA LYS A 2 -11.59 -5.17 -7.61
C LYS A 2 -12.31 -3.82 -7.43
N SER A 3 -13.43 -3.81 -6.70
CA SER A 3 -14.19 -2.58 -6.41
C SER A 3 -13.37 -1.58 -5.58
N ALA A 4 -12.67 -2.05 -4.55
CA ALA A 4 -11.82 -1.21 -3.70
C ALA A 4 -10.63 -0.62 -4.48
N CYS A 5 -9.94 -1.42 -5.30
CA CYS A 5 -8.85 -0.93 -6.15
C CYS A 5 -9.33 0.20 -7.07
N LYS A 6 -10.52 0.06 -7.67
CA LYS A 6 -11.08 1.09 -8.56
C LYS A 6 -11.42 2.39 -7.80
N GLN A 7 -11.96 2.29 -6.59
CA GLN A 7 -12.25 3.46 -5.76
C GLN A 7 -10.96 4.22 -5.39
N ILE A 8 -9.90 3.49 -5.04
CA ILE A 8 -8.60 4.10 -4.73
C ILE A 8 -8.01 4.77 -5.98
N GLN A 9 -8.06 4.10 -7.13
CA GLN A 9 -7.65 4.68 -8.41
C GLN A 9 -8.37 6.00 -8.68
N THR A 10 -9.70 6.02 -8.60
CA THR A 10 -10.49 7.26 -8.77
C THR A 10 -10.09 8.35 -7.78
N LYS A 11 -9.77 7.99 -6.53
CA LYS A 11 -9.33 8.98 -5.54
C LYS A 11 -7.95 9.54 -5.88
N VAL A 12 -7.00 8.70 -6.28
CA VAL A 12 -5.66 9.12 -6.70
C VAL A 12 -5.73 9.97 -7.96
N ASP A 13 -6.54 9.60 -8.95
CA ASP A 13 -6.75 10.37 -10.16
C ASP A 13 -7.27 11.78 -9.83
N SER A 14 -8.15 11.90 -8.82
CA SER A 14 -8.67 13.20 -8.34
C SER A 14 -7.61 14.11 -7.70
N LEU A 15 -6.42 13.58 -7.37
CA LEU A 15 -5.29 14.37 -6.86
C LEU A 15 -4.54 15.09 -7.99
N ASN A 16 -4.89 14.84 -9.27
CA ASN A 16 -4.33 15.54 -10.43
C ASN A 16 -2.79 15.57 -10.43
N GLY A 17 -2.15 14.45 -10.08
CA GLY A 17 -0.69 14.30 -10.04
C GLY A 17 -0.01 14.84 -8.78
N GLN A 18 -0.75 15.39 -7.80
CA GLN A 18 -0.19 15.77 -6.50
C GLN A 18 0.41 14.55 -5.78
N ALA A 19 1.49 14.79 -5.05
CA ALA A 19 2.16 13.79 -4.24
C ALA A 19 1.23 13.29 -3.11
N PHE A 20 1.26 11.98 -2.84
CA PHE A 20 0.46 11.39 -1.78
C PHE A 20 1.16 10.20 -1.13
N SER A 21 0.68 9.83 0.06
CA SER A 21 1.11 8.63 0.76
C SER A 21 -0.07 7.71 1.04
N VAL A 22 0.19 6.41 1.16
CA VAL A 22 -0.86 5.39 1.37
C VAL A 22 -0.65 4.66 2.70
N LEU A 23 -1.73 4.53 3.48
CA LEU A 23 -1.77 3.63 4.62
C LEU A 23 -2.71 2.46 4.32
N LEU A 24 -2.16 1.25 4.25
CA LEU A 24 -2.91 0.01 4.06
C LEU A 24 -3.15 -0.63 5.43
N ASN A 25 -4.39 -0.61 5.90
CA ASN A 25 -4.76 -1.35 7.10
C ASN A 25 -5.16 -2.79 6.72
N CYS A 26 -4.28 -3.74 7.04
CA CYS A 26 -4.42 -5.16 6.77
C CYS A 26 -4.55 -5.98 8.08
N THR A 27 -5.01 -5.39 9.19
CA THR A 27 -5.15 -6.12 10.46
C THR A 27 -6.13 -7.28 10.38
N ASN A 28 -7.11 -7.22 9.48
CA ASN A 28 -8.10 -8.26 9.25
C ASN A 28 -7.76 -9.15 8.04
N TYR A 29 -6.54 -9.05 7.50
CA TYR A 29 -6.11 -9.85 6.36
C TYR A 29 -5.57 -11.19 6.84
N GLU A 30 -6.16 -12.27 6.35
CA GLU A 30 -5.78 -13.66 6.68
C GLU A 30 -5.28 -14.44 5.45
N GLY A 31 -5.20 -13.76 4.30
CA GLY A 31 -4.94 -14.38 3.00
C GLY A 31 -5.91 -13.90 1.94
N SER A 32 -5.76 -14.43 0.73
CA SER A 32 -6.65 -14.11 -0.39
C SER A 32 -6.64 -15.24 -1.42
N THR A 33 -7.63 -15.23 -2.30
CA THR A 33 -7.65 -16.17 -3.42
C THR A 33 -6.58 -15.80 -4.46
N PRO A 34 -6.10 -16.75 -5.29
CA PRO A 34 -5.15 -16.45 -6.37
C PRO A 34 -5.63 -15.34 -7.31
N ALA A 35 -6.93 -15.31 -7.62
CA ALA A 35 -7.52 -14.25 -8.43
C ALA A 35 -7.42 -12.87 -7.75
N ALA A 36 -7.65 -12.81 -6.44
CA ALA A 36 -7.48 -11.58 -5.68
C ALA A 36 -6.01 -11.15 -5.61
N HIS A 37 -5.06 -12.09 -5.49
CA HIS A 37 -3.63 -11.78 -5.57
C HIS A 37 -3.24 -11.14 -6.91
N LYS A 38 -3.72 -11.69 -8.03
CA LYS A 38 -3.49 -11.10 -9.35
C LYS A 38 -4.01 -9.66 -9.43
N ILE A 39 -5.25 -9.43 -8.97
CA ILE A 39 -5.85 -8.09 -8.99
C ILE A 39 -5.06 -7.10 -8.12
N SER A 40 -4.64 -7.52 -6.92
CA SER A 40 -3.83 -6.67 -6.04
C SER A 40 -2.46 -6.37 -6.65
N ASN A 41 -1.81 -7.37 -7.26
CA ASN A 41 -0.51 -7.19 -7.91
C ASN A 41 -0.62 -6.22 -9.11
N ASP A 42 -1.64 -6.37 -9.95
CA ASP A 42 -1.92 -5.45 -11.07
C ASP A 42 -2.18 -4.01 -10.54
N TYR A 43 -2.87 -3.88 -9.41
CA TYR A 43 -3.08 -2.59 -8.75
C TYR A 43 -1.77 -1.97 -8.25
N PHE A 44 -0.87 -2.74 -7.62
CA PHE A 44 0.43 -2.21 -7.18
C PHE A 44 1.32 -1.81 -8.36
N LEU A 45 1.30 -2.55 -9.47
CA LEU A 45 1.99 -2.13 -10.70
C LEU A 45 1.48 -0.79 -11.23
N TRP A 46 0.18 -0.52 -11.09
CA TRP A 46 -0.39 0.80 -11.43
C TRP A 46 0.00 1.86 -10.40
N LEU A 47 -0.05 1.56 -9.10
CA LEU A 47 0.27 2.49 -8.02
C LEU A 47 1.74 2.94 -8.08
N ASN A 48 2.65 2.04 -8.42
CA ASN A 48 4.08 2.31 -8.57
C ASN A 48 4.40 3.33 -9.68
N LYS A 49 3.43 3.63 -10.56
CA LYS A 49 3.57 4.65 -11.62
C LYS A 49 2.98 6.01 -11.23
N GLN A 50 2.32 6.10 -10.07
CA GLN A 50 1.71 7.34 -9.58
C GLN A 50 2.71 8.14 -8.75
N ASN A 51 2.37 9.39 -8.43
CA ASN A 51 3.16 10.23 -7.52
C ASN A 51 2.96 9.82 -6.03
N CYS A 52 3.02 8.52 -5.76
CA CYS A 52 3.02 7.98 -4.41
C CYS A 52 4.44 8.14 -3.85
N ILE A 53 4.61 8.88 -2.75
CA ILE A 53 5.93 9.17 -2.17
C ILE A 53 6.32 8.19 -1.06
N ALA A 54 5.32 7.59 -0.42
CA ALA A 54 5.50 6.59 0.61
C ALA A 54 4.25 5.73 0.78
N TRP A 55 4.41 4.48 1.21
CA TRP A 55 3.27 3.73 1.73
C TRP A 55 3.64 2.84 2.92
N ALA A 56 2.68 2.61 3.80
CA ALA A 56 2.82 1.72 4.94
C ALA A 56 1.72 0.66 4.93
N ALA A 57 2.03 -0.55 5.37
CA ALA A 57 1.01 -1.56 5.68
C ALA A 57 1.06 -1.96 7.14
N ILE A 58 -0.12 -2.12 7.74
CA ILE A 58 -0.29 -2.63 9.10
C ILE A 58 -0.83 -4.04 9.00
N TYR A 59 -0.12 -5.01 9.54
CA TYR A 59 -0.58 -6.39 9.64
C TYR A 59 -0.76 -6.77 11.11
N HIS A 60 -1.67 -7.70 11.38
CA HIS A 60 -1.78 -8.23 12.75
C HIS A 60 -0.59 -9.15 13.10
N GLN A 61 -0.02 -9.85 12.11
CA GLN A 61 1.12 -10.76 12.31
C GLN A 61 2.07 -10.74 11.11
N LYS A 62 3.35 -10.99 11.37
CA LYS A 62 4.42 -11.00 10.34
C LYS A 62 4.17 -12.01 9.21
N ILE A 63 3.58 -13.16 9.53
CA ILE A 63 3.30 -14.20 8.53
C ILE A 63 2.46 -13.68 7.37
N TYR A 64 1.51 -12.76 7.63
CA TYR A 64 0.66 -12.20 6.60
C TYR A 64 1.38 -11.22 5.67
N ALA A 65 2.36 -10.47 6.20
CA ALA A 65 3.24 -9.65 5.38
C ALA A 65 4.11 -10.52 4.46
N ASP A 66 4.65 -11.62 5.00
CA ASP A 66 5.48 -12.56 4.23
C ASP A 66 4.64 -13.30 3.15
N MET A 67 3.38 -13.64 3.45
CA MET A 67 2.44 -14.17 2.45
C MET A 67 2.15 -13.16 1.34
N ALA A 68 1.86 -11.90 1.69
CA ALA A 68 1.63 -10.84 0.71
C ALA A 68 2.85 -10.66 -0.21
N LYS A 69 4.07 -10.70 0.36
CA LYS A 69 5.33 -10.63 -0.39
C LYS A 69 5.47 -11.71 -1.44
N ASN A 70 5.17 -12.94 -1.08
CA ASN A 70 5.32 -14.08 -2.00
C ASN A 70 4.25 -14.08 -3.11
N GLN A 71 3.05 -13.57 -2.82
CA GLN A 71 1.91 -13.63 -3.75
C GLN A 71 1.73 -12.37 -4.59
N GLN A 72 2.30 -11.23 -4.16
CA GLN A 72 2.10 -9.91 -4.77
C GLN A 72 3.44 -9.16 -4.85
N PRO A 73 4.40 -9.63 -5.68
CA PRO A 73 5.75 -9.08 -5.71
C PRO A 73 5.80 -7.57 -6.06
N ALA A 74 4.86 -7.07 -6.86
CA ALA A 74 4.81 -5.65 -7.25
C ALA A 74 4.65 -4.70 -6.05
N MET A 75 4.03 -5.18 -4.96
CA MET A 75 3.96 -4.43 -3.70
C MET A 75 5.36 -4.09 -3.19
N PHE A 76 6.33 -4.99 -3.38
CA PHE A 76 7.68 -4.88 -2.83
C PHE A 76 8.70 -4.21 -3.77
N GLU A 77 8.26 -3.77 -4.96
CA GLU A 77 9.10 -3.00 -5.90
C GLU A 77 9.26 -1.54 -5.46
N PHE A 78 8.27 -0.98 -4.75
CA PHE A 78 8.30 0.38 -4.25
C PHE A 78 9.26 0.51 -3.06
N GLN A 79 10.30 1.34 -3.19
CA GLN A 79 11.39 1.42 -2.20
C GLN A 79 10.98 2.10 -0.89
N ASN A 80 10.25 3.22 -0.95
CA ASN A 80 9.88 3.97 0.24
C ASN A 80 8.63 3.40 0.92
N ARG A 81 8.75 2.15 1.38
CA ARG A 81 7.68 1.45 2.09
C ARG A 81 8.14 0.96 3.45
N ARG A 82 7.17 0.70 4.33
CA ARG A 82 7.45 -0.02 5.58
C ARG A 82 6.22 -0.76 6.09
N GLU A 83 6.44 -1.97 6.59
CA GLU A 83 5.45 -2.78 7.28
C GLU A 83 5.47 -2.50 8.80
N PHE A 84 4.29 -2.49 9.41
CA PHE A 84 4.07 -2.23 10.83
C PHE A 84 3.10 -3.26 11.43
N TYR A 85 3.07 -3.32 12.75
CA TYR A 85 2.17 -4.18 13.52
C TYR A 85 1.29 -3.40 14.49
N ASP A 86 1.35 -2.07 14.41
CA ASP A 86 0.53 -1.13 15.15
C ASP A 86 0.23 0.11 14.29
N VAL A 87 -0.91 0.73 14.57
CA VAL A 87 -1.43 1.85 13.77
C VAL A 87 -0.61 3.12 13.98
N GLU A 88 -0.18 3.37 15.21
CA GLU A 88 0.42 4.65 15.60
C GLU A 88 1.83 4.82 15.04
N SER A 89 2.64 3.76 15.04
CA SER A 89 3.96 3.77 14.40
C SER A 89 3.85 3.94 12.89
N ALA A 90 2.87 3.29 12.25
CA ALA A 90 2.65 3.42 10.81
C ALA A 90 2.29 4.85 10.40
N LYS A 91 1.36 5.47 11.13
CA LYS A 91 0.98 6.88 10.92
C LYS A 91 2.15 7.82 11.17
N SER A 92 2.88 7.63 12.27
CA SER A 92 4.02 8.48 12.63
C SER A 92 5.11 8.44 11.57
N TRP A 93 5.44 7.25 11.07
CA TRP A 93 6.41 7.10 9.99
C TRP A 93 5.93 7.71 8.68
N LEU A 94 4.67 7.50 8.29
CA LEU A 94 4.11 8.12 7.08
C LEU A 94 4.12 9.65 7.15
N ALA A 95 3.77 10.22 8.31
CA ALA A 95 3.83 11.67 8.53
C ALA A 95 5.26 12.19 8.32
N SER A 96 6.28 11.44 8.77
CA SER A 96 7.69 11.78 8.59
C SER A 96 8.19 11.60 7.15
N GLN A 97 7.40 11.04 6.22
CA GLN A 97 7.75 10.93 4.80
C GLN A 97 7.32 12.14 3.98
N SER A 98 6.63 13.11 4.60
CA SER A 98 6.22 14.33 3.91
C SER A 98 7.46 15.15 3.53
N VAL A 99 7.50 15.63 2.29
CA VAL A 99 8.59 16.50 1.81
C VAL A 99 8.62 17.77 2.67
N VAL A 100 9.74 18.02 3.34
CA VAL A 100 10.04 19.34 3.88
C VAL A 100 10.20 20.26 2.67
N ILE A 101 9.20 21.11 2.42
CA ILE A 101 9.37 22.22 1.48
C ILE A 101 10.25 23.24 2.21
N SER A 102 11.55 23.24 1.91
CA SER A 102 12.48 24.31 2.25
C SER A 102 12.37 25.45 1.24
#